data_AF-A0AAD9Q382-F1
#
_entry.id   AF-A0AAD9Q382-F1
#
_cell.length_a   1.000
_cell.length_b   1.000
_cell.length_c   1.000
_cell.angle_alpha   90.00
_cell.angle_beta   90.00
_cell.angle_gamma   90.00
#
_symmetry.space_group_name_H-M   'P 1'
#
loop_
_entity.id
_entity.type
_entity.pdbx_description
1 polymer ?
#
loop_
_entity_poly.entity_id
_entity_poly.type
_entity_poly.pdbx_seq_one_letter_code
_entity_poly.pdbx_strand_id
1 'polypeptide(L)'
;MQRVVLHPKMQEVECGERCIRRIAQKLPQVIKDDQIPSVVDEWKLYQHQEIPEDWYKTDETGSTRIDHHWAKVFQKKTLSGTEMFPYLKKLIKAVLTLSHGNADVERSLSVNKQAIGTNRTLLTPESLNGIRQVKDAVAAEDGKIHAMDFNKEFISCIRRAHEKYRQRLEERRKQEEAEKNAKARKETEAQKQLAEEKAFQEKKRKLQQTEKDLQKEHEEHQFKLKAAEVLLSEANQRLADAVKSKDFNEVTVSQGLLEIAHKKMKTAQGEMETWQKGRASLDSKCMKMIDNARH
;
A
#
# COMPACT_ATOMS: atom_id res chain seq x y z
N MET A 1 -49.82 7.84 -1.58
CA MET A 1 -50.42 9.07 -0.99
C MET A 1 -50.39 10.26 -1.95
N GLN A 2 -49.26 10.62 -2.56
CA GLN A 2 -49.15 11.83 -3.42
C GLN A 2 -49.99 11.82 -4.71
N ARG A 3 -50.02 10.69 -5.45
CA ARG A 3 -50.85 10.58 -6.67
C ARG A 3 -52.36 10.68 -6.42
N VAL A 4 -52.79 10.34 -5.20
CA VAL A 4 -54.21 10.40 -4.83
C VAL A 4 -54.64 11.85 -4.67
N VAL A 5 -53.80 12.72 -4.08
CA VAL A 5 -54.10 14.14 -3.82
C VAL A 5 -54.06 15.00 -5.08
N LEU A 6 -53.19 14.68 -6.03
CA LEU A 6 -53.02 15.46 -7.27
C LEU A 6 -53.90 14.97 -8.42
N HIS A 7 -54.75 13.97 -8.18
CA HIS A 7 -55.64 13.43 -9.19
C HIS A 7 -56.68 14.50 -9.59
N PRO A 8 -57.06 14.64 -10.88
CA PRO A 8 -58.03 15.64 -11.33
C PRO A 8 -59.34 15.64 -10.53
N LYS A 9 -59.86 14.44 -10.19
CA LYS A 9 -61.05 14.27 -9.33
C LYS A 9 -60.93 14.81 -7.89
N MET A 10 -59.73 15.14 -7.41
CA MET A 10 -59.55 15.78 -6.11
C MET A 10 -59.91 17.27 -6.12
N GLN A 11 -60.16 17.84 -7.29
CA GLN A 11 -60.71 19.17 -7.45
C GLN A 11 -62.04 19.32 -6.69
N GLU A 12 -62.89 18.29 -6.76
CA GLU A 12 -64.24 18.28 -6.17
C GLU A 12 -64.26 17.92 -4.67
N VAL A 13 -63.11 17.52 -4.11
CA VAL A 13 -63.04 17.02 -2.74
C VAL A 13 -62.66 18.15 -1.77
N GLU A 14 -63.52 18.42 -0.78
CA GLU A 14 -63.33 19.48 0.23
C GLU A 14 -61.99 19.38 0.98
N CYS A 15 -61.40 18.18 1.10
CA CYS A 15 -60.11 18.00 1.77
C CYS A 15 -58.88 18.35 0.90
N GLY A 16 -59.07 18.66 -0.39
CA GLY A 16 -57.99 18.96 -1.34
C GLY A 16 -57.12 20.15 -0.91
N GLU A 17 -57.75 21.24 -0.43
CA GLU A 17 -57.03 22.43 0.07
C GLU A 17 -56.08 22.07 1.22
N ARG A 18 -56.59 21.33 2.21
CA ARG A 18 -55.82 20.93 3.39
C ARG A 18 -54.62 20.07 3.01
N CYS A 19 -54.81 19.18 2.04
CA CYS A 19 -53.74 18.33 1.53
C CYS A 19 -52.65 19.13 0.81
N ILE A 20 -53.01 20.08 -0.06
CA ILE A 20 -52.05 20.92 -0.78
C ILE A 20 -51.28 21.84 0.17
N ARG A 21 -51.99 22.45 1.14
CA ARG A 21 -51.35 23.26 2.20
C ARG A 21 -50.31 22.43 2.96
N ARG A 22 -50.66 21.21 3.37
CA ARG A 22 -49.74 20.31 4.09
C ARG A 22 -48.54 19.91 3.24
N ILE A 23 -48.73 19.70 1.94
CA ILE A 23 -47.63 19.37 1.02
C ILE A 23 -46.69 20.58 0.86
N ALA A 24 -47.22 21.79 0.70
CA ALA A 24 -46.43 23.02 0.62
C ALA A 24 -45.56 23.22 1.87
N GLN A 25 -46.14 23.06 3.07
CA GLN A 25 -45.43 23.13 4.35
C GLN A 25 -44.30 22.09 4.49
N LYS A 26 -44.40 20.96 3.79
CA LYS A 26 -43.39 19.89 3.82
C LYS A 26 -42.30 20.07 2.75
N LEU A 27 -42.41 21.09 1.89
CA LEU A 27 -41.44 21.40 0.83
C LEU A 27 -40.99 22.88 0.92
N PRO A 28 -40.40 23.32 2.05
CA PRO A 28 -39.97 24.72 2.25
C PRO A 28 -38.90 25.18 1.25
N GLN A 29 -38.13 24.24 0.69
CA GLN A 29 -37.14 24.50 -0.37
C GLN A 29 -37.78 24.86 -1.72
N VAL A 30 -39.06 24.52 -1.92
CA VAL A 30 -39.81 24.80 -3.16
C VAL A 30 -40.73 26.00 -2.97
N ILE A 31 -41.51 26.01 -1.88
CA ILE A 31 -42.46 27.07 -1.53
C ILE A 31 -42.09 27.60 -0.16
N LYS A 32 -41.85 28.91 -0.06
CA LYS A 32 -41.56 29.55 1.23
C LYS A 32 -42.84 29.75 2.04
N ASP A 33 -42.71 29.94 3.35
CA ASP A 33 -43.87 30.04 4.26
C ASP A 33 -44.81 31.21 3.91
N ASP A 34 -44.26 32.32 3.42
CA ASP A 34 -45.01 33.49 2.94
C ASP A 34 -45.80 33.23 1.64
N GLN A 35 -45.43 32.19 0.89
CA GLN A 35 -46.05 31.82 -0.39
C GLN A 35 -47.15 30.75 -0.25
N ILE A 36 -47.26 30.12 0.94
CA ILE A 36 -48.26 29.07 1.21
C ILE A 36 -49.70 29.57 1.01
N PRO A 37 -50.09 30.78 1.47
CA PRO A 37 -51.43 31.32 1.20
C PRO A 37 -51.72 31.42 -0.30
N SER A 38 -50.77 31.90 -1.10
CA SER A 38 -50.93 32.02 -2.56
C SER A 38 -51.12 30.67 -3.24
N VAL A 39 -50.44 29.61 -2.79
CA VAL A 39 -50.66 28.24 -3.30
C VAL A 39 -52.09 27.77 -2.99
N VAL A 40 -52.59 28.08 -1.81
CA VAL A 40 -53.94 27.71 -1.40
C VAL A 40 -55.00 28.47 -2.21
N ASP A 41 -54.79 29.77 -2.43
CA ASP A 41 -55.70 30.60 -3.23
C ASP A 41 -55.73 30.13 -4.70
N GLU A 42 -54.56 29.81 -5.27
CA GLU A 42 -54.47 29.20 -6.60
C GLU A 42 -55.16 27.83 -6.67
N TRP A 43 -55.08 27.01 -5.62
CA TRP A 43 -55.82 25.75 -5.57
C TRP A 43 -57.34 25.97 -5.56
N LYS A 44 -57.83 26.93 -4.77
CA LYS A 44 -59.26 27.29 -4.77
C LYS A 44 -59.70 27.82 -6.12
N LEU A 45 -58.88 28.64 -6.77
CA LEU A 45 -59.16 29.12 -8.13
C LEU A 45 -59.24 27.94 -9.10
N TYR A 46 -58.30 26.99 -9.02
CA TYR A 46 -58.31 25.75 -9.79
C TYR A 46 -59.59 24.93 -9.54
N GLN A 47 -60.08 24.86 -8.28
CA GLN A 47 -61.33 24.15 -7.96
C GLN A 47 -62.56 24.68 -8.70
N HIS A 48 -62.59 25.97 -9.00
CA HIS A 48 -63.71 26.59 -9.71
C HIS A 48 -63.52 26.64 -11.23
N GLN A 49 -62.44 26.03 -11.77
CA GLN A 49 -62.25 25.93 -13.21
C GLN A 49 -63.01 24.74 -13.78
N GLU A 50 -63.68 24.95 -14.91
CA GLU A 50 -64.15 23.83 -15.71
C GLU A 50 -62.95 23.11 -16.32
N ILE A 51 -62.83 21.82 -15.98
CA ILE A 51 -61.81 20.92 -16.52
C ILE A 51 -62.51 19.93 -17.45
N PRO A 52 -62.21 19.98 -18.76
CA PRO A 52 -62.75 19.04 -19.72
C PRO A 52 -62.37 17.59 -19.37
N GLU A 53 -63.32 16.66 -19.44
CA GLU A 53 -63.08 15.26 -19.04
C GLU A 53 -62.04 14.54 -19.92
N ASP A 54 -61.89 14.97 -21.17
CA ASP A 54 -60.89 14.51 -22.15
C ASP A 54 -59.45 14.88 -21.75
N TRP A 55 -59.27 15.73 -20.73
CA TRP A 55 -57.92 16.01 -20.21
C TRP A 55 -57.37 14.87 -19.37
N TYR A 56 -58.24 14.04 -18.79
CA TYR A 56 -57.85 12.97 -17.88
C TYR A 56 -58.48 11.59 -18.14
N LYS A 57 -59.43 11.47 -19.07
CA LYS A 57 -59.96 10.18 -19.55
C LYS A 57 -59.56 9.96 -21.03
N THR A 58 -59.22 8.72 -21.39
CA THR A 58 -58.98 8.27 -22.77
C THR A 58 -59.87 7.08 -23.10
N ASP A 59 -60.30 6.97 -24.36
CA ASP A 59 -61.44 6.14 -24.79
C ASP A 59 -61.19 4.62 -24.77
N GLU A 60 -59.93 4.14 -24.74
CA GLU A 60 -59.67 2.71 -24.97
C GLU A 60 -59.12 1.90 -23.78
N THR A 61 -58.39 2.47 -22.80
CA THR A 61 -57.79 1.66 -21.70
C THR A 61 -57.49 2.37 -20.36
N GLY A 62 -57.99 3.58 -20.14
CA GLY A 62 -57.97 4.21 -18.81
C GLY A 62 -56.83 5.20 -18.56
N SER A 63 -57.24 6.37 -18.05
CA SER A 63 -56.48 7.51 -17.49
C SER A 63 -55.21 7.95 -18.23
N THR A 64 -55.19 9.21 -18.67
CA THR A 64 -53.93 9.87 -19.09
C THR A 64 -52.94 9.95 -17.92
N ARG A 65 -51.63 10.04 -18.21
CA ARG A 65 -50.65 10.28 -17.15
C ARG A 65 -50.92 11.64 -16.50
N ILE A 66 -50.83 11.68 -15.17
CA ILE A 66 -51.14 12.85 -14.34
C ILE A 66 -50.34 14.10 -14.72
N ASP A 67 -49.12 13.95 -15.23
CA ASP A 67 -48.26 15.04 -15.68
C ASP A 67 -48.78 15.72 -16.96
N HIS A 68 -49.39 14.97 -17.89
CA HIS A 68 -50.03 15.57 -19.07
C HIS A 68 -51.25 16.42 -18.70
N HIS A 69 -52.05 15.97 -17.74
CA HIS A 69 -53.17 16.76 -17.20
C HIS A 69 -52.67 18.10 -16.62
N TRP A 70 -51.71 18.04 -15.70
CA TRP A 70 -51.17 19.26 -15.08
C TRP A 70 -50.46 20.16 -16.09
N ALA A 71 -49.80 19.61 -17.11
CA ALA A 71 -49.23 20.40 -18.20
C ALA A 71 -50.30 21.24 -18.93
N LYS A 72 -51.48 20.69 -19.20
CA LYS A 72 -52.62 21.42 -19.78
C LYS A 72 -53.16 22.49 -18.83
N VAL A 73 -53.31 22.18 -17.54
CA VAL A 73 -53.75 23.14 -16.51
C VAL A 73 -52.81 24.35 -16.44
N PHE A 74 -51.49 24.12 -16.47
CA PHE A 74 -50.50 25.21 -16.41
C PHE A 74 -50.38 26.03 -17.69
N GLN A 75 -51.00 25.61 -18.80
CA GLN A 75 -51.09 26.42 -20.02
C GLN A 75 -52.22 27.45 -19.95
N LYS A 76 -53.17 27.33 -19.01
CA LYS A 76 -54.19 28.36 -18.79
C LYS A 76 -53.53 29.69 -18.37
N LYS A 77 -53.92 30.74 -19.07
CA LYS A 77 -53.45 32.11 -18.83
C LYS A 77 -54.63 32.98 -18.38
N THR A 78 -54.32 34.00 -17.58
CA THR A 78 -55.28 35.06 -17.27
C THR A 78 -55.60 35.87 -18.53
N LEU A 79 -56.64 36.71 -18.48
CA LEU A 79 -56.99 37.64 -19.56
C LEU A 79 -55.84 38.59 -19.94
N SER A 80 -54.91 38.82 -19.01
CA SER A 80 -53.70 39.63 -19.20
C SER A 80 -52.52 38.85 -19.78
N GLY A 81 -52.70 37.55 -20.11
CA GLY A 81 -51.66 36.70 -20.68
C GLY A 81 -50.63 36.16 -19.68
N THR A 82 -50.80 36.42 -18.37
CA THR A 82 -49.92 35.90 -17.30
C THR A 82 -50.32 34.48 -16.90
N GLU A 83 -49.36 33.70 -16.39
CA GLU A 83 -49.63 32.33 -15.91
C GLU A 83 -50.67 32.37 -14.78
N MET A 84 -51.71 31.53 -14.89
CA MET A 84 -52.82 31.53 -13.93
C MET A 84 -52.46 30.89 -12.59
N PHE A 85 -51.47 29.98 -12.58
CA PHE A 85 -51.12 29.14 -11.41
C PHE A 85 -49.60 29.03 -11.18
N PRO A 86 -48.85 30.13 -11.01
CA PRO A 86 -47.39 30.09 -10.90
C PRO A 86 -46.88 29.33 -9.67
N TYR A 87 -47.48 29.51 -8.49
CA TYR A 87 -47.00 28.87 -7.26
C TYR A 87 -47.41 27.39 -7.19
N LEU A 88 -48.65 27.09 -7.60
CA LEU A 88 -49.17 25.73 -7.68
C LEU A 88 -48.41 24.92 -8.74
N LYS A 89 -48.08 25.50 -9.89
CA LYS A 89 -47.20 24.89 -10.90
C LYS A 89 -45.86 24.49 -10.32
N LYS A 90 -45.22 25.38 -9.56
CA LYS A 90 -43.93 25.12 -8.92
C LYS A 90 -44.03 23.96 -7.93
N LEU A 91 -45.05 23.97 -7.08
CA LEU A 91 -45.27 22.92 -6.08
C LEU A 91 -45.54 21.56 -6.72
N ILE A 92 -46.48 21.51 -7.67
CA ILE A 92 -46.90 20.25 -8.30
C ILE A 92 -45.77 19.64 -9.12
N LYS A 93 -44.99 20.44 -9.86
CA LYS A 93 -43.79 19.94 -10.54
C LYS A 93 -42.83 19.27 -9.56
N ALA A 94 -42.55 19.89 -8.41
CA ALA A 94 -41.69 19.28 -7.40
C ALA A 94 -42.28 17.98 -6.83
N VAL A 95 -43.57 17.94 -6.55
CA VAL A 95 -44.22 16.73 -6.02
C VAL A 95 -44.22 15.58 -7.04
N LEU A 96 -44.42 15.87 -8.33
CA LEU A 96 -44.37 14.88 -9.41
C LEU A 96 -42.96 14.35 -9.69
N THR A 97 -41.91 15.04 -9.23
CA THR A 97 -40.53 14.54 -9.30
C THR A 97 -40.15 13.62 -8.14
N LEU A 98 -40.97 13.53 -7.09
CA LEU A 98 -40.72 12.61 -5.98
C LEU A 98 -41.06 11.18 -6.42
N SER A 99 -40.11 10.27 -6.26
CA SER A 99 -40.29 8.86 -6.59
C SER A 99 -41.45 8.27 -5.76
N HIS A 100 -42.38 7.60 -6.44
CA HIS A 100 -43.61 7.12 -5.80
C HIS A 100 -43.47 5.75 -5.13
N GLY A 101 -42.26 5.20 -5.06
CA GLY A 101 -41.92 3.95 -4.38
C GLY A 101 -40.45 3.57 -4.57
N ASN A 102 -40.04 2.47 -3.93
CA ASN A 102 -38.66 1.97 -4.02
C ASN A 102 -38.30 1.43 -5.40
N ALA A 103 -39.27 1.17 -6.28
CA ALA A 103 -39.04 0.58 -7.59
C ALA A 103 -38.05 1.37 -8.47
N ASP A 104 -38.09 2.70 -8.44
CA ASP A 104 -37.14 3.53 -9.20
C ASP A 104 -35.73 3.48 -8.59
N VAL A 105 -35.65 3.42 -7.26
CA VAL A 105 -34.38 3.23 -6.53
C VAL A 105 -33.81 1.84 -6.82
N GLU A 106 -34.63 0.80 -6.77
CA GLU A 106 -34.25 -0.58 -7.10
C GLU A 106 -33.83 -0.73 -8.55
N ARG A 107 -34.52 -0.07 -9.49
CA ARG A 107 -34.11 0.01 -10.90
C ARG A 107 -32.74 0.69 -11.02
N SER A 108 -32.50 1.79 -10.31
CA SER A 108 -31.21 2.47 -10.30
C SER A 108 -30.09 1.58 -9.77
N LEU A 109 -30.35 0.81 -8.70
CA LEU A 109 -29.41 -0.15 -8.11
C LEU A 109 -29.17 -1.36 -9.02
N SER A 110 -30.19 -1.83 -9.75
CA SER A 110 -30.05 -2.89 -10.74
C SER A 110 -29.14 -2.47 -11.90
N VAL A 111 -29.27 -1.24 -12.38
CA VAL A 111 -28.35 -0.68 -13.40
C VAL A 111 -26.93 -0.55 -12.84
N ASN A 112 -26.76 -0.20 -11.57
CA ASN A 112 -25.45 -0.20 -10.92
C ASN A 112 -24.87 -1.62 -10.83
N LYS A 113 -25.69 -2.62 -10.49
CA LYS A 113 -25.31 -4.04 -10.48
C LYS A 113 -24.84 -4.51 -11.86
N GLN A 114 -25.50 -4.08 -12.94
CA GLN A 114 -25.07 -4.36 -14.30
C GLN A 114 -23.76 -3.66 -14.67
N ALA A 115 -23.54 -2.41 -14.20
CA ALA A 115 -22.31 -1.67 -14.44
C ALA A 115 -21.09 -2.25 -13.69
N ILE A 116 -21.30 -2.91 -12.56
CA ILE A 116 -20.25 -3.53 -11.74
C ILE A 116 -19.77 -4.88 -12.33
N GLY A 117 -20.52 -5.49 -13.26
CA GLY A 117 -20.12 -6.74 -13.92
C GLY A 117 -19.93 -7.95 -12.96
N THR A 118 -19.49 -9.08 -13.51
CA THR A 118 -19.27 -10.34 -12.76
C THR A 118 -17.99 -10.31 -11.91
N ASN A 119 -16.99 -9.55 -12.35
CA ASN A 119 -15.80 -9.25 -11.56
C ASN A 119 -16.12 -8.11 -10.60
N ARG A 120 -16.62 -8.47 -9.41
CA ARG A 120 -17.01 -7.57 -8.30
C ARG A 120 -15.88 -6.71 -7.72
N THR A 121 -14.76 -6.59 -8.43
CA THR A 121 -13.53 -5.99 -7.95
C THR A 121 -13.15 -4.86 -8.89
N LEU A 122 -12.97 -3.66 -8.33
CA LEU A 122 -12.22 -2.51 -8.90
C LEU A 122 -13.03 -1.44 -9.67
N LEU A 123 -14.26 -1.13 -9.30
CA LEU A 123 -14.80 0.21 -9.58
C LEU A 123 -14.82 1.03 -8.30
N THR A 124 -14.03 2.10 -8.26
CA THR A 124 -14.14 3.10 -7.20
C THR A 124 -15.49 3.82 -7.32
N PRO A 125 -16.03 4.40 -6.24
CA PRO A 125 -17.27 5.18 -6.30
C PRO A 125 -17.26 6.26 -7.39
N GLU A 126 -16.10 6.88 -7.63
CA GLU A 126 -15.92 7.90 -8.67
C GLU A 126 -16.06 7.30 -10.07
N SER A 127 -15.51 6.10 -10.28
CA SER A 127 -15.59 5.38 -11.55
C SER A 127 -17.03 4.95 -11.84
N LEU A 128 -17.74 4.46 -10.81
CA LEU A 128 -19.14 4.11 -10.91
C LEU A 128 -20.02 5.33 -11.23
N ASN A 129 -19.79 6.45 -10.55
CA ASN A 129 -20.49 7.71 -10.82
C ASN A 129 -20.23 8.21 -12.24
N GLY A 130 -18.99 8.11 -12.74
CA GLY A 130 -18.65 8.47 -14.11
C GLY A 130 -19.39 7.62 -15.15
N ILE A 131 -19.42 6.30 -14.97
CA ILE A 131 -20.17 5.38 -15.84
C ILE A 131 -21.67 5.70 -15.79
N ARG A 132 -22.19 6.01 -14.59
CA ARG A 132 -23.60 6.31 -14.39
C ARG A 132 -24.02 7.59 -15.12
N GLN A 133 -23.24 8.66 -15.01
CA GLN A 133 -23.50 9.92 -15.71
C GLN A 133 -23.58 9.71 -17.23
N VAL A 134 -22.67 8.91 -17.80
CA VAL A 134 -22.71 8.59 -19.23
C VAL A 134 -23.95 7.79 -19.60
N LYS A 135 -24.30 6.75 -18.82
CA LYS A 135 -25.49 5.94 -19.08
C LYS A 135 -26.79 6.74 -18.99
N ASP A 136 -26.91 7.60 -17.98
CA ASP A 136 -28.10 8.42 -17.78
C ASP A 136 -28.23 9.49 -18.90
N ALA A 137 -27.11 10.08 -19.34
CA ALA A 137 -27.10 11.01 -20.48
C ALA A 137 -27.52 10.34 -21.80
N VAL A 138 -27.05 9.11 -22.05
CA VAL A 138 -27.47 8.34 -23.24
C VAL A 138 -28.95 7.94 -23.15
N ALA A 139 -29.43 7.58 -21.96
CA ALA A 139 -30.83 7.23 -21.74
C ALA A 139 -31.78 8.43 -21.91
N ALA A 140 -31.33 9.65 -21.58
CA ALA A 140 -32.11 10.86 -21.80
C ALA A 140 -32.37 11.16 -23.27
N GLU A 141 -31.51 10.68 -24.18
CA GLU A 141 -31.64 10.82 -25.63
C GLU A 141 -32.28 9.58 -26.29
N ASP A 142 -33.07 8.80 -25.54
CA ASP A 142 -33.66 7.53 -25.99
C ASP A 142 -32.63 6.53 -26.58
N GLY A 143 -31.38 6.58 -26.10
CA GLY A 143 -30.29 5.75 -26.62
C GLY A 143 -29.73 6.19 -27.98
N LYS A 144 -30.14 7.34 -28.51
CA LYS A 144 -29.65 7.89 -29.78
C LYS A 144 -28.32 8.60 -29.60
N ILE A 145 -27.26 7.82 -29.39
CA ILE A 145 -25.90 8.34 -29.20
C ILE A 145 -25.44 9.19 -30.40
N HIS A 146 -25.89 8.86 -31.62
CA HIS A 146 -25.56 9.60 -32.84
C HIS A 146 -26.20 11.00 -32.91
N ALA A 147 -27.24 11.26 -32.12
CA ALA A 147 -27.90 12.56 -32.03
C ALA A 147 -27.31 13.43 -30.91
N MET A 148 -26.35 12.92 -30.13
CA MET A 148 -25.69 13.69 -29.08
C MET A 148 -24.68 14.67 -29.67
N ASP A 149 -24.85 15.94 -29.35
CA ASP A 149 -23.91 16.99 -29.74
C ASP A 149 -22.66 16.96 -28.86
N PHE A 150 -21.56 16.43 -29.40
CA PHE A 150 -20.26 16.45 -28.74
C PHE A 150 -19.57 17.80 -28.94
N ASN A 151 -19.68 18.68 -27.95
CA ASN A 151 -19.00 19.97 -27.98
C ASN A 151 -17.47 19.83 -27.84
N LYS A 152 -16.73 20.89 -28.21
CA LYS A 152 -15.26 20.92 -28.14
C LYS A 152 -14.71 20.73 -26.72
N GLU A 153 -15.45 21.21 -25.72
CA GLU A 153 -15.09 21.06 -24.30
C GLU A 153 -15.11 19.59 -23.87
N PHE A 154 -16.08 18.81 -24.33
CA PHE A 154 -16.19 17.39 -24.04
C PHE A 154 -15.00 16.61 -24.60
N ILE A 155 -14.61 16.92 -25.84
CA ILE A 155 -13.43 16.33 -26.48
C ILE A 155 -12.15 16.70 -25.71
N SER A 156 -12.03 17.95 -25.26
CA SER A 156 -10.91 18.43 -24.44
C SER A 156 -10.82 17.69 -23.10
N CYS A 157 -11.95 17.51 -22.42
CA CYS A 157 -12.04 16.75 -21.17
C CYS A 157 -11.59 15.29 -21.34
N ILE A 158 -12.04 14.61 -22.41
CA ILE A 158 -11.63 13.24 -22.72
C ILE A 158 -10.12 13.16 -22.93
N ARG A 159 -9.54 14.07 -23.72
CA ARG A 159 -8.09 14.09 -23.98
C ARG A 159 -7.28 14.24 -22.69
N ARG A 160 -7.70 15.15 -21.79
CA ARG A 160 -7.07 15.36 -20.48
C ARG A 160 -7.19 14.13 -19.58
N ALA A 161 -8.37 13.49 -19.54
CA ALA A 161 -8.56 12.26 -18.77
C ALA A 161 -7.65 11.13 -19.27
N HIS A 162 -7.52 11.00 -20.60
CA HIS A 162 -6.62 10.02 -21.21
C HIS A 162 -5.13 10.35 -20.97
N GLU A 163 -4.76 11.62 -20.94
CA GLU A 163 -3.41 12.04 -20.58
C GLU A 163 -3.07 11.69 -19.12
N LYS A 164 -3.95 11.99 -18.16
CA LYS A 164 -3.79 11.57 -16.77
C LYS A 164 -3.68 10.05 -16.62
N TYR A 165 -4.48 9.32 -17.39
CA TYR A 165 -4.39 7.86 -17.45
C TYR A 165 -3.01 7.38 -17.89
N ARG A 166 -2.46 7.98 -18.96
CA ARG A 166 -1.10 7.65 -19.45
C ARG A 166 -0.02 8.01 -18.44
N GLN A 167 -0.09 9.19 -17.82
CA GLN A 167 0.86 9.60 -16.78
C GLN A 167 0.91 8.59 -15.63
N ARG A 168 -0.25 8.17 -15.13
CA ARG A 168 -0.34 7.13 -14.08
C ARG A 168 0.28 5.80 -14.51
N LEU A 169 0.10 5.39 -15.77
CA LEU A 169 0.73 4.17 -16.28
C LEU A 169 2.26 4.28 -16.34
N GLU A 170 2.79 5.44 -16.74
CA GLU A 170 4.22 5.72 -16.76
C GLU A 170 4.82 5.77 -15.34
N GLU A 171 4.14 6.42 -14.39
CA GLU A 171 4.53 6.43 -12.98
C GLU A 171 4.60 5.03 -12.39
N ARG A 172 3.57 4.20 -12.65
CA ARG A 172 3.55 2.81 -12.20
C ARG A 172 4.72 2.00 -12.79
N ARG A 173 5.03 2.18 -14.08
CA ARG A 173 6.20 1.55 -14.71
C ARG A 173 7.51 1.99 -14.06
N LYS A 174 7.68 3.29 -13.79
CA LYS A 174 8.87 3.83 -13.11
C LYS A 174 9.00 3.28 -11.69
N GLN A 175 7.91 3.14 -10.96
CA GLN A 175 7.90 2.54 -9.62
C GLN A 175 8.31 1.06 -9.66
N GLU A 176 7.72 0.28 -10.56
CA GLU A 176 8.08 -1.13 -10.74
C GLU A 176 9.56 -1.31 -11.11
N GLU A 177 10.09 -0.44 -11.97
CA GLU A 177 11.51 -0.44 -12.34
C GLU A 177 12.41 -0.03 -11.17
N ALA A 178 12.03 1.00 -10.40
CA ALA A 178 12.75 1.41 -9.21
C ALA A 178 12.79 0.32 -8.14
N GLU A 179 11.68 -0.40 -7.93
CA GLU A 179 11.62 -1.53 -7.01
C GLU A 179 12.51 -2.69 -7.45
N LYS A 180 12.51 -3.03 -8.74
CA LYS A 180 13.41 -4.05 -9.30
C LYS A 180 14.87 -3.66 -9.12
N ASN A 181 15.22 -2.41 -9.43
CA ASN A 181 16.57 -1.90 -9.26
C ASN A 181 17.01 -1.86 -7.78
N ALA A 182 16.11 -1.51 -6.87
CA ALA A 182 16.37 -1.53 -5.43
C ALA A 182 16.61 -2.95 -4.91
N LYS A 183 15.83 -3.94 -5.36
CA LYS A 183 16.05 -5.36 -5.04
C LYS A 183 17.40 -5.85 -5.57
N ALA A 184 17.71 -5.55 -6.83
CA ALA A 184 19.00 -5.93 -7.43
C ALA A 184 20.19 -5.33 -6.65
N ARG A 185 20.12 -4.05 -6.23
CA ARG A 185 21.17 -3.42 -5.40
C ARG A 185 21.34 -4.14 -4.06
N LYS A 186 20.24 -4.41 -3.36
CA LYS A 186 20.28 -5.15 -2.08
C LYS A 186 20.88 -6.55 -2.23
N GLU A 187 20.54 -7.26 -3.30
CA GLU A 187 21.12 -8.58 -3.59
C GLU A 187 22.63 -8.48 -3.86
N THR A 188 23.07 -7.50 -4.66
CA THR A 188 24.51 -7.31 -4.92
C THR A 188 25.29 -6.93 -3.66
N GLU A 189 24.71 -6.13 -2.77
CA GLU A 189 25.33 -5.73 -1.51
C GLU A 189 25.38 -6.91 -0.53
N ALA A 190 24.32 -7.70 -0.43
CA ALA A 190 24.31 -8.93 0.35
C ALA A 190 25.33 -9.95 -0.15
N GLN A 191 25.51 -10.07 -1.47
CA GLN A 191 26.56 -10.94 -2.05
C GLN A 191 27.97 -10.46 -1.70
N LYS A 192 28.23 -9.14 -1.71
CA LYS A 192 29.51 -8.58 -1.30
C LYS A 192 29.79 -8.84 0.18
N GLN A 193 28.82 -8.57 1.06
CA GLN A 193 28.95 -8.84 2.49
C GLN A 193 29.19 -10.34 2.76
N LEU A 194 28.48 -11.23 2.06
CA LEU A 194 28.70 -12.67 2.18
C LEU A 194 30.10 -13.09 1.70
N ALA A 195 30.62 -12.49 0.63
CA ALA A 195 31.97 -12.76 0.14
C ALA A 195 33.04 -12.25 1.11
N GLU A 196 32.85 -11.07 1.69
CA GLU A 196 33.73 -10.49 2.70
C GLU A 196 33.76 -11.34 3.98
N GLU A 197 32.60 -11.78 4.47
CA GLU A 197 32.51 -12.67 5.64
C GLU A 197 33.20 -14.01 5.37
N LYS A 198 32.98 -14.63 4.20
CA LYS A 198 33.67 -15.87 3.81
C LYS A 198 35.19 -15.67 3.74
N ALA A 199 35.65 -14.55 3.18
CA ALA A 199 37.07 -14.23 3.12
C ALA A 199 37.67 -14.02 4.51
N PHE A 200 36.94 -13.38 5.42
CA PHE A 200 37.34 -13.20 6.81
C PHE A 200 37.43 -14.54 7.56
N GLN A 201 36.41 -15.40 7.45
CA GLN A 201 36.41 -16.73 8.07
C GLN A 201 37.56 -17.60 7.57
N GLU A 202 37.88 -17.55 6.27
CA GLU A 202 39.00 -18.30 5.73
C GLU A 202 40.36 -17.80 6.25
N LYS A 203 40.53 -16.47 6.38
CA LYS A 203 41.73 -15.90 7.02
C LYS A 203 41.84 -16.32 8.48
N LYS A 204 40.74 -16.31 9.23
CA LYS A 204 40.68 -16.77 10.62
C LYS A 204 41.07 -18.25 10.75
N ARG A 205 40.55 -19.11 9.87
CA ARG A 205 40.87 -20.55 9.84
C ARG A 205 42.37 -20.79 9.59
N LYS A 206 42.97 -20.04 8.65
CA LYS A 206 44.42 -20.12 8.37
C LYS A 206 45.25 -19.71 9.59
N LEU A 207 44.88 -18.63 10.28
CA LEU A 207 45.57 -18.19 11.50
C LEU A 207 45.46 -19.23 12.62
N GLN A 208 44.28 -19.80 12.84
CA GLN A 208 44.08 -20.86 13.83
C GLN A 208 44.92 -22.11 13.54
N GLN A 209 45.07 -22.47 12.26
CA GLN A 209 45.94 -23.59 11.88
C GLN A 209 47.40 -23.27 12.20
N THR A 210 47.89 -22.09 11.81
CA THR A 210 49.27 -21.67 12.13
C THR A 210 49.52 -21.56 13.63
N GLU A 211 48.51 -21.20 14.43
CA GLU A 211 48.61 -21.19 15.90
C GLU A 211 48.76 -22.60 16.46
N LYS A 212 47.98 -23.57 15.96
CA LYS A 212 48.10 -24.98 16.36
C LYS A 212 49.46 -25.57 15.98
N ASP A 213 49.97 -25.23 14.80
CA ASP A 213 51.27 -25.73 14.33
C ASP A 213 52.41 -25.14 15.18
N LEU A 214 52.37 -23.82 15.47
CA LEU A 214 53.32 -23.20 16.40
C LEU A 214 53.22 -23.78 17.82
N GLN A 215 52.03 -24.14 18.28
CA GLN A 215 51.86 -24.78 19.60
C GLN A 215 52.51 -26.16 19.65
N LYS A 216 52.41 -26.95 18.58
CA LYS A 216 53.12 -28.23 18.49
C LYS A 216 54.64 -28.05 18.46
N GLU A 217 55.13 -27.09 17.67
CA GLU A 217 56.55 -26.74 17.66
C GLU A 217 57.04 -26.31 19.06
N HIS A 218 56.23 -25.54 19.79
CA HIS A 218 56.54 -25.17 21.17
C HIS A 218 56.67 -26.39 22.08
N GLU A 219 55.74 -27.34 22.01
CA GLU A 219 55.78 -28.58 22.80
C GLU A 219 57.02 -29.42 22.47
N GLU A 220 57.39 -29.51 21.19
CA GLU A 220 58.60 -30.21 20.74
C GLU A 220 59.89 -29.52 21.22
N HIS A 221 60.00 -28.20 21.09
CA HIS A 221 61.16 -27.45 21.57
C HIS A 221 61.26 -27.48 23.10
N GLN A 222 60.13 -27.42 23.82
CA GLN A 222 60.08 -27.54 25.26
C GLN A 222 60.51 -28.94 25.73
N PHE A 223 60.12 -29.99 25.00
CA PHE A 223 60.58 -31.36 25.27
C PHE A 223 62.09 -31.48 25.08
N LYS A 224 62.64 -30.95 23.97
CA LYS A 224 64.09 -30.92 23.72
C LYS A 224 64.86 -30.17 24.80
N LEU A 225 64.34 -29.03 25.27
CA LEU A 225 64.93 -28.25 26.36
C LEU A 225 64.98 -29.06 27.66
N LYS A 226 63.85 -29.65 28.08
CA LYS A 226 63.79 -30.50 29.29
C LYS A 226 64.74 -31.69 29.21
N ALA A 227 64.83 -32.34 28.04
CA ALA A 227 65.76 -33.44 27.83
C ALA A 227 67.23 -32.98 27.95
N ALA A 228 67.57 -31.80 27.43
CA ALA A 228 68.91 -31.22 27.57
C ALA A 228 69.22 -30.83 29.03
N GLU A 229 68.24 -30.27 29.77
CA GLU A 229 68.38 -29.94 31.19
C GLU A 229 68.64 -31.17 32.06
N VAL A 230 67.90 -32.27 31.83
CA VAL A 230 68.12 -33.53 32.54
C VAL A 230 69.52 -34.08 32.27
N LEU A 231 69.96 -34.09 31.00
CA LEU A 231 71.31 -34.52 30.63
C LEU A 231 72.39 -33.64 31.29
N LEU A 232 72.16 -32.34 31.38
CA LEU A 232 73.09 -31.41 32.01
C LEU A 232 73.14 -31.60 33.53
N SER A 233 71.98 -31.82 34.17
CA SER A 233 71.90 -32.16 35.60
C SER A 233 72.61 -33.48 35.90
N GLU A 234 72.41 -34.49 35.05
CA GLU A 234 73.05 -35.80 35.20
C GLU A 234 74.58 -35.70 35.00
N ALA A 235 75.04 -34.98 33.97
CA ALA A 235 76.46 -34.74 33.74
C ALA A 235 77.11 -33.97 34.88
N ASN A 236 76.43 -32.95 35.43
CA ASN A 236 76.90 -32.20 36.60
C ASN A 236 76.99 -33.08 37.86
N GLN A 237 76.01 -33.96 38.09
CA GLN A 237 76.00 -34.86 39.23
C GLN A 237 77.14 -35.89 39.13
N ARG A 238 77.32 -36.51 37.96
CA ARG A 238 78.42 -37.46 37.70
C ARG A 238 79.78 -36.80 37.85
N LEU A 239 79.95 -35.57 37.35
CA LEU A 239 81.18 -34.81 37.53
C LEU A 239 81.45 -34.54 39.02
N ALA A 240 80.43 -34.12 39.78
CA ALA A 240 80.57 -33.87 41.21
C ALA A 240 80.95 -35.14 42.00
N ASP A 241 80.38 -36.29 41.64
CA ASP A 241 80.67 -37.56 42.29
C ASP A 241 82.05 -38.10 41.89
N ALA A 242 82.46 -37.95 40.62
CA ALA A 242 83.80 -38.31 40.14
C ALA A 242 84.92 -37.45 40.77
N VAL A 243 84.67 -36.15 40.96
CA VAL A 243 85.59 -35.25 41.67
C VAL A 243 85.73 -35.66 43.14
N LYS A 244 84.65 -36.09 43.80
CA LYS A 244 84.68 -36.59 45.19
C LYS A 244 85.42 -37.93 45.31
N SER A 245 85.25 -38.84 44.34
CA SER A 245 85.87 -40.16 44.34
C SER A 245 87.32 -40.17 43.82
N LYS A 246 87.82 -39.04 43.31
CA LYS A 246 89.15 -38.87 42.67
C LYS A 246 89.36 -39.78 41.46
N ASP A 247 88.29 -40.14 40.75
CA ASP A 247 88.38 -40.91 39.51
C ASP A 247 88.56 -39.98 38.31
N PHE A 248 89.82 -39.76 37.92
CA PHE A 248 90.17 -38.86 36.81
C PHE A 248 89.68 -39.35 35.43
N ASN A 249 89.42 -40.66 35.26
CA ASN A 249 88.85 -41.18 34.03
C ASN A 249 87.37 -40.80 33.92
N GLU A 250 86.62 -40.95 35.02
CA GLU A 250 85.20 -40.59 35.08
C GLU A 250 84.97 -39.06 34.99
N VAL A 251 85.92 -38.25 35.49
CA VAL A 251 85.93 -36.79 35.29
C VAL A 251 86.00 -36.43 33.80
N THR A 252 86.86 -37.10 33.03
CA THR A 252 87.03 -36.84 31.59
C THR A 252 85.76 -37.22 30.80
N VAL A 253 85.15 -38.36 31.14
CA VAL A 253 83.87 -38.81 30.55
C VAL A 253 82.73 -37.84 30.88
N SER A 254 82.65 -37.40 32.13
CA SER A 254 81.63 -36.44 32.60
C SER A 254 81.79 -35.08 31.94
N GLN A 255 83.02 -34.62 31.71
CA GLN A 255 83.31 -33.35 31.03
C GLN A 255 82.91 -33.40 29.54
N GLY A 256 83.15 -34.52 28.84
CA GLY A 256 82.66 -34.73 27.48
C GLY A 256 81.12 -34.78 27.38
N LEU A 257 80.46 -35.42 28.36
CA LEU A 257 78.99 -35.39 28.48
C LEU A 257 78.46 -33.97 28.71
N LEU A 258 79.15 -33.17 29.51
CA LEU A 258 78.83 -31.77 29.80
C LEU A 258 78.91 -30.90 28.53
N GLU A 259 79.94 -31.07 27.71
CA GLU A 259 80.07 -30.36 26.43
C GLU A 259 78.94 -30.72 25.46
N ILE A 260 78.59 -32.01 25.37
CA ILE A 260 77.47 -32.48 24.55
C ILE A 260 76.14 -31.89 25.05
N ALA A 261 75.92 -31.91 26.37
CA ALA A 261 74.74 -31.34 27.00
C ALA A 261 74.63 -29.83 26.75
N HIS A 262 75.73 -29.07 26.93
CA HIS A 262 75.78 -27.65 26.64
C HIS A 262 75.50 -27.33 25.16
N LYS A 263 76.06 -28.11 24.23
CA LYS A 263 75.80 -27.93 22.79
C LYS A 263 74.33 -28.17 22.46
N LYS A 264 73.73 -29.26 22.99
CA LYS A 264 72.29 -29.55 22.81
C LYS A 264 71.41 -28.47 23.43
N MET A 265 71.77 -27.96 24.61
CA MET A 265 71.04 -26.88 25.27
C MET A 265 71.08 -25.59 24.46
N LYS A 266 72.26 -25.21 23.94
CA LYS A 266 72.42 -24.01 23.11
C LYS A 266 71.60 -24.11 21.81
N THR A 267 71.58 -25.28 21.16
CA THR A 267 70.75 -25.51 19.97
C THR A 267 69.26 -25.40 20.30
N ALA A 268 68.80 -26.06 21.37
CA ALA A 268 67.40 -26.01 21.78
C ALA A 268 66.95 -24.60 22.21
N GLN A 269 67.82 -23.83 22.85
CA GLN A 269 67.57 -22.41 23.18
C GLN A 269 67.46 -21.55 21.91
N GLY A 270 68.35 -21.74 20.93
CA GLY A 270 68.27 -21.04 19.65
C GLY A 270 66.98 -21.34 18.88
N GLU A 271 66.56 -22.61 18.86
CA GLU A 271 65.26 -23.02 18.30
C GLU A 271 64.08 -22.33 19.04
N MET A 272 64.13 -22.26 20.37
CA MET A 272 63.11 -21.59 21.19
C MET A 272 63.03 -20.07 20.91
N GLU A 273 64.17 -19.40 20.72
CA GLU A 273 64.20 -17.98 20.36
C GLU A 273 63.60 -17.73 18.97
N THR A 274 63.85 -18.63 18.01
CA THR A 274 63.22 -18.52 16.67
C THR A 274 61.71 -18.72 16.75
N TRP A 275 61.25 -19.65 17.58
CA TRP A 275 59.83 -19.84 17.86
C TRP A 275 59.20 -18.59 18.49
N GLN A 276 59.85 -17.97 19.48
CA GLN A 276 59.35 -16.75 20.13
C GLN A 276 59.16 -15.59 19.14
N LYS A 277 60.10 -15.42 18.19
CA LYS A 277 59.95 -14.43 17.10
C LYS A 277 58.79 -14.78 16.18
N GLY A 278 58.60 -16.06 15.86
CA GLY A 278 57.45 -16.57 15.12
C GLY A 278 56.12 -16.26 15.81
N ARG A 279 56.04 -16.50 17.12
CA ARG A 279 54.86 -16.22 17.95
C ARG A 279 54.53 -14.73 18.00
N ALA A 280 55.52 -13.86 18.21
CA ALA A 280 55.32 -12.41 18.21
C ALA A 280 54.80 -11.89 16.85
N SER A 281 55.26 -12.47 15.75
CA SER A 281 54.78 -12.16 14.40
C SER A 281 53.32 -12.59 14.20
N LEU A 282 52.95 -13.77 14.69
CA LEU A 282 51.57 -14.28 14.66
C LEU A 282 50.64 -13.38 15.49
N ASP A 283 51.03 -13.05 16.72
CA ASP A 283 50.24 -12.21 17.63
C ASP A 283 50.00 -10.82 17.03
N SER A 284 51.01 -10.23 16.38
CA SER A 284 50.86 -8.97 15.63
C SER A 284 49.84 -9.09 14.48
N LYS A 285 49.84 -10.21 13.75
CA LYS A 285 48.86 -10.47 12.67
C LYS A 285 47.45 -10.66 13.22
N CYS A 286 47.29 -11.37 14.34
CA CYS A 286 46.01 -11.53 15.03
C CYS A 286 45.45 -10.19 15.51
N MET A 287 46.27 -9.34 16.14
CA MET A 287 45.86 -8.00 16.56
C MET A 287 45.38 -7.14 15.39
N LYS A 288 46.14 -7.09 14.30
CA LYS A 288 45.74 -6.36 13.08
C LYS A 288 44.42 -6.85 12.49
N MET A 289 44.12 -8.16 12.59
CA MET A 289 42.85 -8.71 12.13
C MET A 289 41.68 -8.29 13.03
N ILE A 290 41.89 -8.23 14.35
CA ILE A 290 40.87 -7.80 15.31
C ILE A 290 40.58 -6.30 15.16
N ASP A 291 41.61 -5.49 14.97
CA ASP A 291 41.46 -4.03 14.80
C ASP A 291 40.72 -3.71 13.50
N ASN A 292 41.05 -4.40 12.39
CA ASN A 292 40.33 -4.26 11.12
C ASN A 292 38.89 -4.78 11.16
N ALA A 293 38.50 -5.58 12.17
CA ALA A 293 37.13 -6.05 12.35
C ALA A 293 36.29 -5.12 13.26
N ARG A 294 36.92 -4.12 13.90
CA ARG A 294 36.26 -3.14 14.79
C ARG A 294 35.99 -1.79 14.12
N HIS A 295 36.41 -1.60 12.88
CA HIS A 295 36.14 -0.42 12.05
C HIS A 295 35.24 -0.82 10.88
#